data_AF-A0A4R6US90-F1
#
_entry.id   AF-A0A4R6US90-F1
#
_cell.length_a   1.000
_cell.length_b   1.000
_cell.length_c   1.000
_cell.angle_alpha   90.00
_cell.angle_beta   90.00
_cell.angle_gamma   90.00
#
_symmetry.space_group_name_H-M   'P 1'
#
loop_
_entity.id
_entity.type
_entity.pdbx_description
1 polymer ?
#
loop_
_entity_poly.entity_id
_entity_poly.type
_entity_poly.pdbx_seq_one_letter_code
_entity_poly.pdbx_strand_id
1 'polypeptide(L)'
;MNHAVVLRLASEFQGFSRQLHTESLDFLKGRLLPGQPQFWTYLLVPYTKASILNTGNATAKALAEDFGLFGVLLWEKLRQTYPGQVDAWRRELNWLNKARNALAHEDYNQLVKLTADSVSIDDARARKWKTVLDELTEGIDRIVGDHFGIVFGVRPW
;
A
#
# COMPACT_ATOMS: atom_id res chain seq x y z
N MET A 1 2.24 6.63 25.53
CA MET A 1 1.65 5.33 25.15
C MET A 1 1.00 5.46 23.76
N ASN A 2 1.82 5.65 22.70
CA ASN A 2 1.35 5.81 21.30
C ASN A 2 2.16 5.02 20.27
N HIS A 3 3.32 4.47 20.64
CA HIS A 3 4.20 3.75 19.71
C HIS A 3 3.55 2.47 19.17
N ALA A 4 2.87 1.71 20.04
CA ALA A 4 2.19 0.48 19.65
C ALA A 4 1.09 0.72 18.62
N VAL A 5 0.33 1.81 18.74
CA VAL A 5 -0.73 2.18 17.79
C VAL A 5 -0.12 2.49 16.41
N VAL A 6 0.98 3.25 16.37
CA VAL A 6 1.66 3.61 15.13
C VAL A 6 2.23 2.38 14.42
N LEU A 7 2.90 1.51 15.16
CA LEU A 7 3.42 0.24 14.64
C LEU A 7 2.30 -0.66 14.12
N ARG A 8 1.18 -0.74 14.85
CA ARG A 8 -0.01 -1.49 14.45
C ARG A 8 -0.62 -0.94 13.16
N LEU A 9 -0.89 0.37 13.07
CA LEU A 9 -1.47 0.99 11.88
C LEU A 9 -0.63 0.73 10.62
N ALA A 10 0.70 0.90 10.73
CA ALA A 10 1.59 0.63 9.61
C ALA A 10 1.59 -0.85 9.20
N SER A 11 1.44 -1.76 10.16
CA SER A 11 1.39 -3.20 9.92
C SER A 11 0.05 -3.63 9.31
N GLU A 12 -1.07 -3.08 9.78
CA GLU A 12 -2.41 -3.33 9.23
C GLU A 12 -2.51 -2.84 7.78
N PHE A 13 -2.03 -1.63 7.47
CA PHE A 13 -2.01 -1.13 6.10
C PHE A 13 -1.10 -1.94 5.17
N GLN A 14 0.05 -2.41 5.67
CA GLN A 14 0.90 -3.34 4.93
C GLN A 14 0.18 -4.67 4.68
N GLY A 15 -0.53 -5.20 5.67
CA GLY A 15 -1.34 -6.41 5.55
C GLY A 15 -2.42 -6.27 4.47
N PHE A 16 -3.20 -5.19 4.52
CA PHE A 16 -4.18 -4.86 3.48
C PHE A 16 -3.55 -4.82 2.09
N SER A 17 -2.47 -4.07 1.92
CA SER A 17 -1.81 -3.90 0.61
C SER A 17 -1.33 -5.23 0.04
N ARG A 18 -0.77 -6.10 0.89
CA ARG A 18 -0.34 -7.45 0.50
C ARG A 18 -1.53 -8.33 0.11
N GLN A 19 -2.60 -8.31 0.92
CA GLN A 19 -3.79 -9.10 0.65
C GLN A 19 -4.43 -8.71 -0.68
N LEU A 20 -4.63 -7.42 -0.92
CA LEU A 20 -5.18 -6.92 -2.18
C LEU A 20 -4.31 -7.30 -3.38
N HIS A 21 -2.98 -7.25 -3.23
CA HIS A 21 -2.06 -7.71 -4.27
C HIS A 21 -2.19 -9.21 -4.54
N THR A 22 -2.34 -10.04 -3.50
CA THR A 22 -2.58 -11.48 -3.64
C THR A 22 -3.91 -11.77 -4.33
N GLU A 23 -5.00 -11.10 -3.92
CA GLU A 23 -6.33 -11.25 -4.53
C GLU A 23 -6.32 -10.82 -6.00
N SER A 24 -5.65 -9.72 -6.32
CA SER A 24 -5.41 -9.26 -7.70
C SER A 24 -4.70 -10.32 -8.54
N LEU A 25 -3.68 -10.95 -7.96
CA LEU A 25 -2.94 -12.01 -8.64
C LEU A 25 -3.79 -13.25 -8.86
N ASP A 26 -4.59 -13.66 -7.89
CA ASP A 26 -5.44 -14.83 -8.02
C ASP A 26 -6.57 -14.61 -9.04
N PHE A 27 -7.11 -13.39 -9.12
CA PHE A 27 -8.04 -13.02 -10.19
C PHE A 27 -7.37 -13.09 -11.57
N LEU A 28 -6.17 -12.52 -11.72
CA LEU A 28 -5.40 -12.56 -12.96
C LEU A 28 -5.16 -14.02 -13.41
N LYS A 29 -4.83 -14.91 -12.45
CA LYS A 29 -4.63 -16.34 -12.72
C LYS A 29 -5.87 -17.00 -13.29
N GLY A 30 -7.04 -16.71 -12.70
CA GLY A 30 -8.31 -17.25 -13.16
C GLY A 30 -8.70 -16.80 -14.57
N ARG A 31 -8.20 -15.64 -15.02
CA ARG A 31 -8.58 -15.03 -16.31
C ARG A 31 -7.64 -15.36 -17.46
N LEU A 32 -6.32 -15.31 -17.27
CA LEU A 32 -5.38 -15.37 -18.40
C LEU A 32 -5.05 -16.78 -18.89
N LEU A 33 -4.96 -17.77 -18.00
CA LEU A 33 -4.50 -19.12 -18.38
C LEU A 33 -5.33 -20.19 -17.65
N PRO A 34 -6.65 -20.28 -17.94
CA PRO A 34 -7.47 -21.33 -17.37
C PRO A 34 -6.89 -22.70 -17.74
N GLY A 35 -6.57 -23.51 -16.72
CA GLY A 35 -6.11 -24.89 -16.90
C GLY A 35 -4.63 -25.09 -17.25
N GLN A 36 -3.77 -24.07 -17.15
CA GLN A 36 -2.33 -24.22 -17.41
C GLN A 36 -1.43 -23.79 -16.24
N PRO A 37 -1.54 -24.45 -15.06
CA PRO A 37 -0.86 -24.02 -13.84
C PRO A 37 0.68 -24.04 -13.93
N GLN A 38 1.25 -24.85 -14.82
CA GLN A 38 2.69 -25.03 -14.99
C GLN A 38 3.41 -23.77 -15.49
N PHE A 39 2.73 -22.88 -16.21
CA PHE A 39 3.35 -21.63 -16.69
C PHE A 39 3.45 -20.57 -15.59
N TRP A 40 2.68 -20.70 -14.50
CA TRP A 40 2.69 -19.74 -13.40
C TRP A 40 4.02 -19.67 -12.68
N THR A 41 4.71 -20.79 -12.50
CA THR A 41 6.00 -20.81 -11.79
C THR A 41 7.04 -19.88 -12.44
N TYR A 42 6.96 -19.69 -13.76
CA TYR A 42 7.87 -18.82 -14.51
C TYR A 42 7.36 -17.38 -14.62
N LEU A 43 6.04 -17.19 -14.77
CA LEU A 43 5.43 -15.86 -14.96
C LEU A 43 5.19 -15.09 -13.65
N LEU A 44 5.17 -15.77 -12.49
CA LEU A 44 4.78 -15.18 -11.20
C LEU A 44 5.95 -14.72 -10.32
N VAL A 45 7.20 -14.94 -10.74
CA VAL A 45 8.36 -14.51 -9.95
C VAL A 45 8.28 -13.01 -9.59
N PRO A 46 7.89 -12.10 -10.51
CA PRO A 46 7.75 -10.68 -10.18
C PRO A 46 6.67 -10.42 -9.12
N TYR A 47 5.52 -11.10 -9.20
CA TYR A 47 4.35 -10.88 -8.34
C TYR A 47 4.46 -11.51 -6.94
N THR A 48 5.46 -12.35 -6.72
CA THR A 48 5.60 -13.12 -5.47
C THR A 48 6.92 -12.82 -4.80
N LYS A 49 8.02 -13.38 -5.33
CA LYS A 49 9.36 -13.27 -4.75
C LYS A 49 9.95 -11.87 -4.88
N ALA A 50 9.60 -11.13 -5.93
CA ALA A 50 10.09 -9.77 -6.15
C ALA A 50 9.15 -8.68 -5.63
N SER A 51 7.98 -9.02 -5.08
CA SER A 51 7.06 -8.04 -4.49
C SER A 51 7.72 -7.36 -3.29
N ILE A 52 7.76 -6.03 -3.34
CA ILE A 52 8.35 -5.22 -2.28
C ILE A 52 7.47 -5.26 -1.04
N LEU A 53 6.14 -5.34 -1.20
CA LEU A 53 5.20 -5.47 -0.08
C LEU A 53 5.45 -6.74 0.75
N ASN A 54 6.05 -7.78 0.16
CA ASN A 54 6.41 -9.01 0.89
C ASN A 54 7.66 -8.87 1.78
N THR A 55 8.56 -7.95 1.46
CA THR A 55 9.88 -7.84 2.10
C THR A 55 10.13 -6.51 2.80
N GLY A 56 9.30 -5.50 2.55
CA GLY A 56 9.44 -4.15 3.09
C GLY A 56 8.12 -3.47 3.42
N ASN A 57 8.21 -2.20 3.79
CA ASN A 57 7.06 -1.39 4.16
C ASN A 57 6.17 -1.08 2.95
N ALA A 58 4.87 -0.88 3.19
CA ALA A 58 3.94 -0.31 2.21
C ALA A 58 4.23 1.18 1.97
N THR A 59 5.33 1.46 1.27
CA THR A 59 5.70 2.81 0.85
C THR A 59 4.98 3.19 -0.44
N ALA A 60 4.94 4.48 -0.76
CA ALA A 60 4.38 4.91 -2.03
C ALA A 60 5.09 4.27 -3.24
N LYS A 61 6.40 4.02 -3.14
CA LYS A 61 7.17 3.32 -4.17
C LYS A 61 6.75 1.85 -4.27
N ALA A 62 6.70 1.14 -3.14
CA ALA A 62 6.32 -0.28 -3.10
C ALA A 62 4.92 -0.50 -3.71
N LEU A 63 3.95 0.36 -3.35
CA LEU A 63 2.61 0.31 -3.91
C LEU A 63 2.61 0.56 -5.43
N ALA A 64 3.39 1.54 -5.91
CA ALA A 64 3.46 1.84 -7.33
C ALA A 64 4.08 0.69 -8.14
N GLU A 65 5.16 0.10 -7.64
CA GLU A 65 5.89 -0.96 -8.34
C GLU A 65 5.11 -2.27 -8.33
N ASP A 66 4.59 -2.70 -7.18
CA ASP A 66 3.87 -3.97 -7.06
C ASP A 66 2.53 -3.94 -7.82
N PHE A 67 1.70 -2.89 -7.66
CA PHE A 67 0.46 -2.78 -8.44
C PHE A 67 0.72 -2.45 -9.92
N GLY A 68 1.86 -1.84 -10.23
CA GLY A 68 2.31 -1.59 -11.60
C GLY A 68 2.53 -2.88 -12.40
N LEU A 69 2.85 -4.01 -11.73
CA LEU A 69 2.94 -5.32 -12.38
C LEU A 69 1.61 -5.74 -13.04
N PHE A 70 0.48 -5.33 -12.47
CA PHE A 70 -0.85 -5.57 -13.05
C PHE A 70 -1.22 -4.55 -14.15
N GLY A 71 -0.34 -3.58 -14.47
CA GLY A 71 -0.64 -2.47 -15.37
C GLY A 71 -1.36 -1.30 -14.69
N VAL A 72 -1.40 -1.25 -13.36
CA VAL A 72 -2.06 -0.18 -12.60
C VAL A 72 -1.09 0.97 -12.35
N LEU A 73 -1.30 2.08 -13.06
CA LEU A 73 -0.69 3.39 -12.76
C LEU A 73 -1.35 4.01 -11.51
N LEU A 74 -1.05 3.43 -10.34
CA LEU A 74 -1.83 3.62 -9.11
C LEU A 74 -1.94 5.08 -8.69
N TRP A 75 -0.81 5.78 -8.56
CA TRP A 75 -0.83 7.16 -8.07
C TRP A 75 -1.38 8.15 -9.09
N GLU A 76 -1.19 7.93 -10.38
CA GLU A 76 -1.85 8.74 -11.42
C GLU A 76 -3.37 8.57 -11.35
N LYS A 77 -3.86 7.33 -11.28
CA LYS A 77 -5.30 7.02 -11.22
C LYS A 77 -5.94 7.54 -9.92
N LEU A 78 -5.26 7.39 -8.78
CA LEU A 78 -5.71 8.01 -7.53
C LEU A 78 -5.77 9.53 -7.68
N ARG A 79 -4.79 10.17 -8.32
CA ARG A 79 -4.78 11.64 -8.47
C ARG A 79 -5.90 12.11 -9.39
N GLN A 80 -6.22 11.36 -10.43
CA GLN A 80 -7.35 11.65 -11.31
C GLN A 80 -8.68 11.54 -10.56
N THR A 81 -8.81 10.56 -9.67
CA THR A 81 -10.06 10.29 -8.93
C THR A 81 -10.23 11.18 -7.70
N TYR A 82 -9.13 11.48 -7.00
CA TYR A 82 -9.09 12.20 -5.72
C TYR A 82 -8.07 13.36 -5.77
N PRO A 83 -8.23 14.34 -6.67
CA PRO A 83 -7.20 15.34 -6.97
C PRO A 83 -6.76 16.18 -5.77
N GLY A 84 -7.63 16.39 -4.77
CA GLY A 84 -7.30 17.15 -3.56
C GLY A 84 -6.68 16.35 -2.41
N GLN A 85 -6.68 15.01 -2.48
CA GLN A 85 -6.37 14.14 -1.33
C GLN A 85 -5.04 13.41 -1.49
N VAL A 86 -4.67 13.02 -2.71
CA VAL A 86 -3.54 12.12 -2.97
C VAL A 86 -2.21 12.61 -2.42
N ASP A 87 -1.89 13.90 -2.60
CA ASP A 87 -0.62 14.42 -2.11
C ASP A 87 -0.57 14.46 -0.57
N ALA A 88 -1.73 14.63 0.10
CA ALA A 88 -1.84 14.51 1.54
C ALA A 88 -1.66 13.06 1.99
N TRP A 89 -2.33 12.10 1.34
CA TRP A 89 -2.18 10.67 1.64
C TRP A 89 -0.73 10.20 1.48
N ARG A 90 -0.07 10.56 0.37
CA ARG A 90 1.34 10.20 0.12
C ARG A 90 2.27 10.76 1.19
N ARG A 91 2.05 12.01 1.59
CA ARG A 91 2.86 12.66 2.63
C ARG A 91 2.68 11.98 3.98
N GLU A 92 1.44 11.72 4.40
CA GLU A 92 1.18 11.09 5.69
C GLU A 92 1.63 9.62 5.71
N LEU A 93 1.48 8.87 4.60
CA LEU A 93 2.03 7.52 4.47
C LEU A 93 3.57 7.50 4.59
N ASN A 94 4.25 8.50 4.03
CA ASN A 94 5.70 8.65 4.19
C ASN A 94 6.06 8.92 5.66
N TRP A 95 5.35 9.83 6.33
CA TRP A 95 5.58 10.12 7.73
C TRP A 95 5.33 8.91 8.64
N LEU A 96 4.25 8.17 8.40
CA LEU A 96 3.96 6.95 9.13
C LEU A 96 5.10 5.91 8.98
N ASN A 97 5.58 5.69 7.75
CA ASN A 97 6.66 4.75 7.50
C ASN A 97 7.98 5.17 8.16
N LYS A 98 8.30 6.48 8.14
CA LYS A 98 9.47 7.00 8.87
C LYS A 98 9.32 6.82 10.37
N ALA A 99 8.14 7.11 10.94
CA ALA A 99 7.86 6.93 12.35
C ALA A 99 7.95 5.45 12.77
N ARG A 100 7.36 4.54 11.98
CA ARG A 100 7.46 3.10 12.18
C ARG A 100 8.91 2.64 12.23
N ASN A 101 9.74 3.04 11.27
CA ASN A 101 11.15 2.64 11.22
C ASN A 101 11.92 3.19 12.42
N ALA A 102 11.72 4.45 12.77
CA ALA A 102 12.37 5.06 13.93
C ALA A 102 12.00 4.34 15.23
N LEU A 103 10.72 4.01 15.42
CA LEU A 103 10.25 3.27 16.58
C LEU A 103 10.75 1.82 16.61
N ALA A 104 10.73 1.12 15.48
CA ALA A 104 11.15 -0.27 15.39
C ALA A 104 12.66 -0.47 15.60
N HIS A 105 13.47 0.53 15.27
CA HIS A 105 14.92 0.51 15.46
C HIS A 105 15.40 1.29 16.68
N GLU A 106 14.47 1.80 17.52
CA GLU A 106 14.78 2.67 18.66
C GLU A 106 15.70 3.86 18.28
N ASP A 107 15.51 4.41 17.07
CA ASP A 107 16.32 5.50 16.52
C ASP A 107 15.80 6.87 17.02
N TYR A 108 16.30 7.27 18.20
CA TYR A 108 15.96 8.54 18.83
C TYR A 108 16.32 9.76 17.96
N ASN A 109 17.38 9.70 17.16
CA ASN A 109 17.76 10.82 16.29
C ASN A 109 16.71 11.04 15.21
N GLN A 110 16.17 9.96 14.65
CA GLN A 110 15.10 10.03 13.66
C GLN A 110 13.78 10.51 14.29
N LEU A 111 13.49 10.13 15.54
CA LEU A 111 12.32 10.63 16.28
C LEU A 111 12.41 12.15 16.55
N VAL A 112 13.59 12.66 16.90
CA VAL A 112 13.82 14.10 17.08
C VAL A 112 13.64 14.84 15.76
N LYS A 113 14.17 14.32 14.64
CA LYS A 113 13.97 14.91 13.31
C LYS A 113 12.49 14.97 12.90
N LEU A 114 11.73 13.90 13.13
CA LEU A 114 10.29 13.88 12.88
C LEU A 114 9.56 14.97 13.68
N THR A 115 9.94 15.14 14.95
CA THR A 115 9.36 16.18 15.80
C THR A 115 9.72 17.59 15.28
N ALA A 116 10.95 17.81 14.84
CA ALA A 116 11.38 19.06 14.21
C ALA A 116 10.62 19.36 12.91
N ASP A 117 10.27 18.32 12.14
CA ASP A 117 9.41 18.41 10.96
C ASP A 117 7.91 18.56 11.30
N SER A 118 7.57 18.90 12.55
CA SER A 118 6.19 19.04 13.06
C SER A 118 5.35 17.75 12.96
N VAL A 119 6.02 16.59 13.04
CA VAL A 119 5.39 15.27 13.12
C VAL A 119 5.56 14.74 14.54
N SER A 120 4.65 15.15 15.43
CA SER A 120 4.55 14.59 16.77
C SER A 120 3.95 13.18 16.75
N ILE A 121 4.54 12.26 17.52
CA ILE A 121 4.01 10.90 17.71
C ILE A 121 3.06 10.90 18.92
N ASP A 122 1.90 11.51 18.72
CA ASP A 122 0.84 11.62 19.72
C ASP A 122 -0.48 10.97 19.23
N ASP A 123 -1.49 10.96 20.10
CA ASP A 123 -2.80 10.37 19.83
C ASP A 123 -3.53 11.06 18.66
N ALA A 124 -3.35 12.39 18.52
CA ALA A 124 -3.98 13.14 17.46
C ALA A 124 -3.39 12.76 16.10
N ARG A 125 -2.06 12.60 16.03
CA ARG A 125 -1.37 12.12 14.84
C ARG A 125 -1.73 10.67 14.51
N ALA A 126 -1.78 9.79 15.51
CA ALA A 126 -2.20 8.40 15.30
C ALA A 126 -3.62 8.32 14.72
N ARG A 127 -4.57 9.10 15.26
CA ARG A 127 -5.93 9.19 14.69
C ARG A 127 -5.93 9.71 13.25
N LYS A 128 -5.14 10.75 12.97
CA LYS A 128 -5.00 11.29 11.61
C LYS A 128 -4.47 10.24 10.63
N TRP A 129 -3.43 9.51 11.02
CA TRP A 129 -2.90 8.42 10.20
C TRP A 129 -3.93 7.33 9.97
N LYS A 130 -4.68 6.93 11.00
CA LYS A 130 -5.77 5.97 10.83
C LYS A 130 -6.75 6.44 9.75
N THR A 131 -7.29 7.65 9.86
CA THR A 131 -8.25 8.20 8.88
C THR A 131 -7.67 8.21 7.47
N VAL A 132 -6.43 8.67 7.31
CA VAL A 132 -5.77 8.71 6.00
C VAL A 132 -5.56 7.31 5.42
N LEU A 133 -5.20 6.32 6.25
CA LEU A 133 -5.02 4.96 5.79
C LEU A 133 -6.35 4.31 5.41
N ASP A 134 -7.43 4.55 6.15
CA ASP A 134 -8.77 4.06 5.82
C ASP A 134 -9.19 4.59 4.43
N GLU A 135 -9.08 5.91 4.22
CA GLU A 135 -9.38 6.57 2.94
C GLU A 135 -8.50 6.05 1.80
N LEU A 136 -7.20 5.90 2.05
CA LEU A 136 -6.26 5.39 1.06
C LEU A 136 -6.55 3.92 0.71
N THR A 137 -6.94 3.10 1.68
CA THR A 137 -7.36 1.72 1.47
C THR A 137 -8.57 1.64 0.54
N GLU A 138 -9.63 2.43 0.82
CA GLU A 138 -10.81 2.52 -0.06
C GLU A 138 -10.44 3.02 -1.47
N GLY A 139 -9.56 4.02 -1.54
CA GLY A 139 -9.07 4.55 -2.80
C GLY A 139 -8.33 3.51 -3.64
N ILE A 140 -7.37 2.79 -3.04
CA ILE A 140 -6.59 1.76 -3.73
C ILE A 140 -7.50 0.61 -4.17
N ASP A 141 -8.37 0.12 -3.29
CA ASP A 141 -9.31 -0.96 -3.59
C ASP A 141 -10.14 -0.64 -4.84
N ARG A 142 -10.74 0.55 -4.86
CA ARG A 142 -11.52 1.04 -6.00
C ARG A 142 -10.70 1.09 -7.28
N ILE A 143 -9.52 1.71 -7.24
CA ILE A 143 -8.69 1.89 -8.44
C ILE A 143 -8.26 0.55 -9.03
N VAL A 144 -7.90 -0.41 -8.18
CA VAL A 144 -7.48 -1.76 -8.61
C VAL A 144 -8.68 -2.53 -9.15
N GLY A 145 -9.81 -2.52 -8.45
CA GLY A 145 -11.05 -3.16 -8.90
C GLY A 145 -11.53 -2.60 -10.25
N ASP A 146 -11.60 -1.27 -10.38
CA ASP A 146 -12.00 -0.59 -11.61
C ASP A 146 -11.04 -0.91 -12.77
N HIS A 147 -9.73 -1.01 -12.51
CA HIS A 147 -8.77 -1.42 -13.53
C HIS A 147 -9.05 -2.82 -14.06
N PHE A 148 -9.24 -3.80 -13.18
CA PHE A 148 -9.59 -5.17 -13.61
C PHE A 148 -10.95 -5.22 -14.31
N GLY A 149 -11.92 -4.42 -13.86
CA GLY A 149 -13.21 -4.26 -14.53
C GLY A 149 -13.08 -3.77 -15.98
N ILE A 150 -12.21 -2.80 -16.22
CA ILE A 150 -11.93 -2.28 -17.57
C ILE A 150 -11.22 -3.32 -18.43
N VAL A 151 -10.20 -4.00 -17.89
CA VAL A 151 -9.35 -4.91 -18.68
C VAL A 151 -10.05 -6.24 -18.98
N PHE A 152 -10.80 -6.79 -18.02
CA PHE A 152 -11.39 -8.13 -18.11
C PHE A 152 -12.92 -8.12 -18.24
N GLY A 153 -13.55 -6.94 -18.27
CA GLY A 153 -15.01 -6.78 -18.37
C GLY A 153 -15.76 -7.15 -17.09
N VAL A 154 -15.05 -7.44 -15.99
CA VAL A 154 -15.65 -7.87 -14.72
C VAL A 154 -14.77 -7.43 -13.55
N ARG A 155 -15.41 -6.86 -12.54
CA ARG A 155 -14.76 -6.39 -11.33
C ARG A 155 -14.56 -7.56 -10.35
N PRO A 156 -13.35 -7.77 -9.80
CA PRO A 156 -13.03 -8.96 -9.00
C PRO A 156 -13.59 -8.94 -7.57
N TRP A 157 -14.04 -7.78 -7.08
CA TRP A 157 -14.78 -7.54 -5.84
C TRP A 157 -15.48 -6.18 -5.93
#